data_AF-B9TET9-F1
#
_entry.id   AF-B9TET9-F1
#
_cell.length_a   1.000
_cell.length_b   1.000
_cell.length_c   1.000
_cell.angle_alpha   90.00
_cell.angle_beta   90.00
_cell.angle_gamma   90.00
#
_symmetry.space_group_name_H-M   'P 1'
#
loop_
_entity.id
_entity.type
_entity.pdbx_description
1 polymer ?
#
loop_
_entity_poly.entity_id
_entity_poly.type
_entity_poly.pdbx_seq_one_letter_code
_entity_poly.pdbx_strand_id
1 'polypeptide(L)'
;MLAQPVSDFLSNSAALCDAVLRLRGNALTEELGRIVRAVMNSPLGEYVPADSFSVLLPPPVEPVQAANDDAVPTLSQDIRFDDHYFGRFIVTGRAHYSDLDRQHLASLASLAASVLQVHSVAQRTTHAY
;
A
#
# COMPACT_ATOMS: atom_id res chain seq x y z
N MET A 1 18.38 -17.58 15.62
CA MET A 1 17.88 -17.76 14.25
C MET A 1 17.13 -16.48 13.88
N LEU A 2 17.81 -15.52 13.25
CA LEU A 2 17.32 -14.13 13.04
C LEU A 2 17.47 -13.74 11.55
N ALA A 3 16.92 -14.56 10.65
CA ALA A 3 17.00 -14.35 9.20
C ALA A 3 15.64 -14.04 8.54
N GLN A 4 14.55 -13.99 9.31
CA GLN A 4 13.19 -13.94 8.77
C GLN A 4 12.74 -12.59 8.19
N PRO A 5 13.04 -11.39 8.76
CA PRO A 5 12.35 -10.18 8.32
C PRO A 5 12.73 -9.71 6.90
N VAL A 6 13.98 -9.93 6.47
CA VAL A 6 14.45 -9.51 5.14
C VAL A 6 13.94 -10.45 4.04
N SER A 7 13.89 -11.75 4.33
CA SER A 7 13.36 -12.75 3.37
C SER A 7 11.88 -12.52 3.09
N ASP A 8 11.11 -12.15 4.13
CA ASP A 8 9.69 -11.84 4.01
C ASP A 8 9.48 -10.56 3.20
N PHE A 9 10.27 -9.51 3.42
CA PHE A 9 10.18 -8.28 2.63
C PHE A 9 10.50 -8.51 1.14
N LEU A 10 11.54 -9.29 0.83
CA LEU A 10 11.90 -9.62 -0.55
C LEU A 10 10.82 -10.46 -1.24
N SER A 11 10.29 -11.48 -0.57
CA SER A 11 9.20 -12.30 -1.12
C SER A 11 7.95 -11.46 -1.40
N ASN A 12 7.59 -10.57 -0.47
CA ASN A 12 6.45 -9.66 -0.62
C ASN A 12 6.69 -8.60 -1.70
N SER A 13 7.92 -8.12 -1.87
CA SER A 13 8.29 -7.19 -2.94
C SER A 13 8.13 -7.82 -4.32
N ALA A 14 8.50 -9.10 -4.48
CA ALA A 14 8.32 -9.85 -5.71
C ALA A 14 6.83 -10.11 -6.00
N ALA A 15 6.05 -10.48 -4.97
CA ALA A 15 4.60 -10.64 -5.09
C ALA A 15 3.92 -9.33 -5.51
N LEU A 16 4.36 -8.19 -4.97
CA LEU A 16 3.88 -6.88 -5.36
C LEU A 16 4.17 -6.58 -6.82
N CYS A 17 5.40 -6.81 -7.27
CA CYS A 17 5.78 -6.63 -8.67
C CYS A 17 4.92 -7.51 -9.61
N ASP A 18 4.76 -8.79 -9.29
CA ASP A 18 3.95 -9.72 -10.09
C ASP A 18 2.48 -9.28 -10.14
N ALA A 19 1.91 -8.88 -8.99
CA ALA A 19 0.54 -8.37 -8.90
C ALA A 19 0.34 -7.12 -9.77
N VAL A 20 1.24 -6.13 -9.69
CA VAL A 20 1.16 -4.90 -10.49
C VAL A 20 1.29 -5.20 -11.98
N LEU A 21 2.14 -6.16 -12.38
CA LEU A 21 2.31 -6.51 -13.78
C LEU A 21 1.10 -7.27 -14.35
N ARG A 22 0.46 -8.14 -13.55
CA ARG A 22 -0.58 -9.06 -14.01
C ARG A 22 -2.01 -8.60 -13.76
N LEU A 23 -2.28 -7.95 -12.63
CA LEU A 23 -3.63 -7.63 -12.17
C LEU A 23 -4.00 -6.18 -12.53
N ARG A 24 -5.30 -5.92 -12.67
CA ARG A 24 -5.85 -4.58 -12.97
C ARG A 24 -7.11 -4.33 -12.14
N GLY A 25 -7.43 -3.06 -11.93
CA GLY A 25 -8.65 -2.65 -11.23
C GLY A 25 -8.77 -3.28 -9.84
N ASN A 26 -9.97 -3.77 -9.51
CA ASN A 26 -10.29 -4.29 -8.17
C ASN A 26 -9.39 -5.46 -7.75
N ALA A 27 -9.00 -6.35 -8.68
CA ALA A 27 -8.12 -7.48 -8.37
C ALA A 27 -6.72 -7.01 -7.92
N LEU A 28 -6.21 -5.94 -8.53
CA LEU A 28 -4.96 -5.32 -8.08
C LEU A 28 -5.13 -4.70 -6.69
N THR A 29 -6.22 -3.99 -6.46
CA THR A 29 -6.53 -3.37 -5.17
C THR A 29 -6.59 -4.39 -4.03
N GLU A 30 -7.30 -5.49 -4.24
CA GLU A 30 -7.42 -6.56 -3.25
C GLU A 30 -6.07 -7.23 -2.95
N GLU A 31 -5.27 -7.50 -3.99
CA GLU A 31 -3.96 -8.14 -3.81
C GLU A 31 -2.96 -7.21 -3.12
N LEU A 32 -2.96 -5.91 -3.45
CA LEU A 32 -2.15 -4.92 -2.75
C LEU A 32 -2.55 -4.79 -1.27
N GLY A 33 -3.85 -4.85 -0.97
CA GLY A 33 -4.37 -4.94 0.40
C GLY A 33 -3.87 -6.19 1.14
N ARG A 34 -3.92 -7.35 0.49
CA ARG A 34 -3.40 -8.61 1.04
C ARG A 34 -1.90 -8.54 1.32
N ILE A 35 -1.11 -8.01 0.39
CA ILE A 35 0.35 -7.90 0.54
C ILE A 35 0.70 -6.96 1.70
N VAL A 36 0.08 -5.78 1.78
CA VAL A 36 0.38 -4.85 2.89
C VAL A 36 0.00 -5.45 4.23
N ARG A 37 -1.12 -6.19 4.30
CA ARG A 37 -1.53 -6.92 5.51
C ARG A 37 -0.48 -7.95 5.93
N ALA A 38 0.05 -8.73 4.98
CA ALA A 38 1.08 -9.73 5.22
C ALA A 38 2.42 -9.09 5.67
N VAL A 39 2.88 -8.06 4.96
CA VAL A 39 4.14 -7.35 5.28
C VAL A 39 4.10 -6.72 6.67
N MET A 40 2.97 -6.10 7.02
CA MET A 40 2.81 -5.38 8.29
C MET A 40 2.39 -6.28 9.46
N ASN A 41 2.19 -7.58 9.20
CA ASN A 41 1.60 -8.54 10.12
C ASN A 41 0.36 -7.96 10.83
N SER A 42 -0.49 -7.29 10.06
CA SER A 42 -1.61 -6.53 10.57
C SER A 42 -2.91 -7.34 10.41
N PRO A 43 -3.86 -7.27 11.37
CA PRO A 43 -5.17 -7.90 11.19
C PRO A 43 -5.97 -7.30 10.04
N LEU A 44 -5.80 -6.00 9.79
CA LEU A 44 -6.43 -5.28 8.70
C LEU A 44 -5.36 -4.52 7.91
N GLY A 45 -5.51 -4.56 6.58
CA GLY A 45 -4.64 -3.89 5.64
C GLY A 45 -5.35 -3.74 4.30
N GLU A 46 -5.40 -2.51 3.80
CA GLU A 46 -6.08 -2.18 2.56
C GLU A 46 -5.27 -1.18 1.73
N TYR A 47 -5.48 -1.26 0.41
CA TYR A 47 -5.00 -0.28 -0.54
C TYR A 47 -6.19 0.54 -1.02
N VAL A 48 -6.11 1.85 -0.87
CA VAL A 48 -7.09 2.79 -1.39
C VAL A 48 -6.51 3.41 -2.65
N PRO A 49 -7.02 3.07 -3.86
CA PRO A 49 -6.53 3.66 -5.09
C PRO A 49 -6.75 5.17 -5.12
N ALA A 50 -5.89 5.88 -5.83
CA ALA A 50 -6.09 7.27 -6.21
C ALA A 50 -7.23 7.35 -7.22
N ASP A 51 -8.47 7.18 -6.76
CA ASP A 51 -9.60 7.46 -7.62
C ASP A 51 -9.58 8.95 -7.98
N SER A 52 -9.85 9.28 -9.24
CA SER A 52 -9.65 10.64 -9.77
C SER A 52 -10.53 11.68 -9.04
N PHE A 53 -11.60 11.23 -8.37
CA PHE A 53 -12.47 12.02 -7.52
C PHE A 53 -11.93 12.22 -6.08
N SER A 54 -11.13 11.29 -5.56
CA SER A 54 -10.65 11.30 -4.18
C SER A 54 -9.45 12.23 -3.97
N VAL A 55 -8.74 12.63 -5.03
CA VAL A 55 -7.62 13.60 -4.96
C VAL A 55 -8.11 15.03 -4.71
N LEU A 56 -9.37 15.34 -5.06
CA LEU A 56 -9.97 16.66 -4.85
C LEU A 56 -10.61 16.82 -3.47
N LEU A 57 -10.83 15.74 -2.72
CA LEU A 57 -11.28 15.82 -1.34
C LEU A 57 -10.07 15.70 -0.40
N PRO A 58 -9.95 16.57 0.63
CA PRO A 58 -9.04 16.28 1.73
C PRO A 58 -9.38 14.87 2.26
N PRO A 59 -8.36 14.04 2.57
CA PRO A 59 -8.58 12.65 2.97
C PRO A 59 -9.58 12.64 4.13
N PRO A 60 -10.59 11.74 4.12
CA PRO A 60 -11.43 11.56 5.30
C PRO A 60 -10.49 11.17 6.45
N VAL A 61 -10.29 12.09 7.38
CA VAL A 61 -9.69 11.79 8.68
C VAL A 61 -10.81 11.13 9.47
N GLU A 62 -11.29 9.98 9.01
CA GLU A 62 -12.18 9.17 9.83
C GLU A 62 -11.27 8.33 10.72
N PRO A 63 -11.09 8.70 12.00
CA PRO A 63 -10.49 7.77 12.94
C PRO A 63 -11.36 6.52 12.89
N VAL A 64 -10.76 5.37 12.56
CA VAL A 64 -11.42 4.08 12.68
C VAL A 64 -11.68 3.89 14.18
N GLN A 65 -12.86 4.31 14.64
CA GLN A 65 -13.30 4.12 16.00
C GLN A 65 -13.62 2.63 16.15
N ALA A 66 -12.83 1.92 16.97
CA ALA A 66 -13.26 0.61 17.40
C ALA A 66 -14.53 0.74 18.24
N ALA A 67 -15.37 -0.29 18.21
CA ALA A 67 -16.63 -0.37 18.98
C ALA A 67 -16.49 -0.21 20.51
N ASN A 68 -15.26 0.02 21.01
CA ASN A 68 -14.91 0.06 22.43
C ASN A 68 -14.39 1.44 22.88
N ASP A 69 -14.65 2.52 22.13
CA ASP A 69 -14.20 3.90 22.42
C ASP A 69 -12.67 4.13 22.53
N ASP A 70 -11.86 3.09 22.26
CA ASP A 70 -10.40 3.19 22.22
C ASP A 70 -9.94 3.46 20.79
N ALA A 71 -9.10 4.49 20.61
CA ALA A 71 -8.57 4.86 19.31
C ALA A 71 -7.56 3.78 18.86
N VAL A 72 -7.99 2.87 17.98
CA VAL A 72 -7.10 1.87 17.40
C VAL A 72 -6.07 2.62 16.56
N PRO A 73 -4.76 2.49 16.87
CA PRO A 73 -3.76 3.18 16.10
C PRO A 73 -3.86 2.69 14.66
N THR A 74 -3.83 3.64 13.75
CA THR A 74 -3.89 3.43 12.31
C THR A 74 -2.61 3.95 11.71
N LEU A 75 -1.98 3.15 10.85
CA LEU A 75 -0.81 3.57 10.10
C LEU A 75 -1.18 3.66 8.63
N SER A 76 -1.00 4.84 8.06
CA SER A 76 -1.27 5.10 6.65
C SER A 76 -0.05 5.67 5.95
N GLN A 77 0.15 5.26 4.69
CA GLN A 77 1.26 5.73 3.88
C GLN A 77 0.82 5.97 2.44
N ASP A 78 1.09 7.19 1.94
CA ASP A 78 0.83 7.55 0.55
C ASP A 78 1.80 6.86 -0.41
N ILE A 79 1.25 6.43 -1.53
CA ILE A 79 1.96 5.83 -2.65
C ILE A 79 2.00 6.89 -3.74
N ARG A 80 3.12 7.61 -3.78
CA ARG A 80 3.38 8.68 -4.74
C ARG A 80 4.75 8.49 -5.37
N PHE A 81 4.84 8.74 -6.67
CA PHE A 81 6.10 8.80 -7.40
C PHE A 81 6.16 10.14 -8.13
N ASP A 82 7.17 10.95 -7.82
CA ASP A 82 7.25 12.35 -8.25
C ASP A 82 5.95 13.12 -7.98
N ASP A 83 5.26 13.57 -9.04
CA ASP A 83 4.00 14.32 -8.98
C ASP A 83 2.75 13.44 -9.22
N HIS A 84 2.93 12.12 -9.24
CA HIS A 84 1.83 11.18 -9.45
C HIS A 84 1.44 10.46 -8.16
N TYR A 85 0.19 10.64 -7.74
CA TYR A 85 -0.41 9.93 -6.63
C TYR A 85 -1.15 8.68 -7.15
N PHE A 86 -0.73 7.50 -6.72
CA PHE A 86 -1.33 6.23 -7.13
C PHE A 86 -2.36 5.71 -6.12
N GLY A 87 -2.24 6.09 -4.85
CA GLY A 87 -3.14 5.68 -3.79
C GLY A 87 -2.47 5.71 -2.42
N ARG A 88 -3.04 5.00 -1.46
CA ARG A 88 -2.55 4.95 -0.08
C ARG A 88 -2.71 3.54 0.50
N PHE A 89 -1.71 3.11 1.26
CA PHE A 89 -1.83 1.96 2.14
C PHE A 89 -2.37 2.37 3.50
N ILE A 90 -3.29 1.59 4.04
CA ILE A 90 -3.83 1.76 5.39
C ILE A 90 -3.74 0.41 6.11
N VAL A 91 -3.18 0.40 7.30
CA VAL A 91 -3.14 -0.78 8.18
C VAL A 91 -3.65 -0.43 9.57
N THR A 92 -4.50 -1.31 10.11
CA THR A 92 -5.15 -1.14 11.43
C THR A 92 -5.27 -2.48 12.16
N GLY A 93 -5.59 -2.41 13.46
CA GLY A 93 -5.90 -3.58 14.29
C GLY A 93 -4.74 -4.09 15.15
N ARG A 94 -3.55 -3.46 15.08
CA ARG A 94 -2.48 -3.70 16.07
C ARG A 94 -2.60 -2.71 17.23
N ALA A 95 -2.16 -3.14 18.41
CA ALA A 95 -2.18 -2.29 19.61
C ALA A 95 -1.20 -1.12 19.53
N HIS A 96 -0.06 -1.30 18.85
CA HIS A 96 0.96 -0.27 18.63
C HIS A 96 1.70 -0.51 17.31
N TYR A 97 2.05 0.59 16.62
CA TYR A 97 2.97 0.60 15.48
C TYR A 97 4.27 1.31 15.89
N SER A 98 5.40 0.66 15.65
CA SER A 98 6.73 1.22 15.90
C SER A 98 7.21 2.08 14.73
N ASP A 99 8.26 2.89 14.94
CA ASP A 99 8.90 3.65 13.85
C ASP A 99 9.49 2.74 12.77
N LEU A 100 9.89 1.51 13.14
CA LEU A 100 10.32 0.49 12.19
C LEU A 100 9.16 0.04 11.30
N ASP A 101 7.95 -0.14 11.86
CA ASP A 101 6.75 -0.44 11.07
C ASP A 101 6.45 0.72 10.09
N ARG A 102 6.59 1.98 10.53
CA ARG A 102 6.44 3.16 9.66
C ARG A 102 7.44 3.13 8.51
N GLN A 103 8.71 2.85 8.81
CA GLN A 103 9.77 2.78 7.81
C GLN A 103 9.53 1.64 6.82
N HIS A 104 9.09 0.46 7.29
CA HIS A 104 8.77 -0.68 6.43
C HIS A 104 7.62 -0.35 5.48
N LEU A 105 6.56 0.28 5.98
CA LEU A 105 5.43 0.70 5.17
C LEU A 105 5.84 1.77 4.15
N ALA A 106 6.68 2.73 4.53
CA ALA A 106 7.22 3.76 3.63
C ALA A 106 8.08 3.16 2.50
N SER A 107 8.93 2.18 2.82
CA SER A 107 9.73 1.45 1.84
C SER A 107 8.85 0.65 0.88
N LEU A 108 7.82 -0.03 1.38
CA LEU A 108 6.85 -0.76 0.55
C LEU A 108 6.08 0.18 -0.38
N ALA A 109 5.61 1.33 0.13
CA ALA A 109 4.91 2.33 -0.66
C ALA A 109 5.79 2.92 -1.77
N SER A 110 7.06 3.20 -1.47
CA SER A 110 8.02 3.71 -2.46
C SER A 110 8.28 2.70 -3.58
N LEU A 111 8.40 1.41 -3.24
CA LEU A 111 8.52 0.36 -4.23
C LEU A 111 7.26 0.25 -5.10
N ALA A 112 6.08 0.21 -4.47
CA ALA A 112 4.81 0.13 -5.17
C ALA A 112 4.64 1.30 -6.16
N ALA A 113 4.97 2.51 -5.72
CA ALA A 113 4.93 3.71 -6.55
C ALA A 113 5.84 3.61 -7.77
N SER A 114 7.07 3.09 -7.59
CA SER A 114 8.04 2.91 -8.68
C SER A 114 7.53 1.91 -9.73
N VAL A 115 7.00 0.76 -9.30
CA VAL A 115 6.50 -0.28 -10.22
C VAL A 115 5.23 0.18 -10.93
N LEU A 116 4.29 0.80 -10.21
CA LEU A 116 3.07 1.36 -10.78
C LEU A 116 3.38 2.46 -11.81
N GLN A 117 4.38 3.29 -11.55
CA GLN A 117 4.85 4.31 -12.49
C GLN A 117 5.41 3.69 -13.77
N VAL A 118 6.36 2.76 -13.66
CA VAL A 118 6.94 2.08 -14.84
C VAL A 118 5.84 1.38 -15.64
N HIS A 119 4.92 0.71 -14.96
CA HIS A 119 3.80 0.04 -15.58
C HIS A 119 2.85 1.02 -16.31
N SER A 120 2.52 2.15 -15.68
CA SER A 120 1.70 3.21 -16.28
C SER A 120 2.36 3.82 -17.52
N VAL A 121 3.67 4.09 -17.46
CA VAL A 121 4.44 4.59 -18.61
C VAL A 121 4.43 3.58 -19.75
N ALA A 122 4.71 2.29 -19.46
CA ALA A 122 4.72 1.23 -20.46
C ALA A 122 3.36 1.06 -21.16
N GLN A 123 2.25 1.18 -20.42
CA GLN A 123 0.91 1.15 -21.00
C GLN A 123 0.64 2.33 -21.92
N ARG A 124 1.06 3.55 -21.53
CA ARG A 124 0.88 4.76 -22.37
C ARG A 124 1.69 4.71 -23.65
N THR A 125 2.94 4.22 -23.61
CA THR A 125 3.79 4.15 -24.80
C THR A 125 3.34 3.06 -25.79
N THR A 126 2.71 1.99 -25.29
CA THR A 126 2.17 0.92 -26.16
C THR A 126 0.94 1.38 -26.96
N HIS A 127 0.21 2.38 -26.45
CA HIS A 127 -0.98 2.92 -27.10
C HIS A 127 -0.68 4.02 -28.15
N ALA A 128 0.60 4.34 -28.36
CA ALA A 128 1.05 5.43 -29.23
C ALA A 128 1.44 4.99 -30.65
N TYR A 129 1.16 3.73 -31.03
CA TYR A 129 1.46 3.15 -32.34
C TYR A 129 0.22 2.49 -32.93
#